data_AF-A0A7Y0JQ93-F1
#
_entry.id   AF-A0A7Y0JQ93-F1
#
_cell.length_a   1.000
_cell.length_b   1.000
_cell.length_c   1.000
_cell.angle_alpha   90.00
_cell.angle_beta   90.00
_cell.angle_gamma   90.00
#
_symmetry.space_group_name_H-M   'P 1'
#
loop_
_entity.id
_entity.type
_entity.pdbx_description
1 polymer ?
#
loop_
_entity_poly.entity_id
_entity_poly.type
_entity_poly.pdbx_seq_one_letter_code
_entity_poly.pdbx_strand_id
1 'polypeptide(L)'
;MGLFMRLNVFRGVSHDDVYAALTDFWSRQDRQVERVAPDARADAFDLYEQRDGWTLLDWTSGWEWTLRRQAQFHVSEVLGCAGALVFVYDGDYWGYELFERGVAVDWFGQSPEGDWFPGKDSRGRPEAVVAAFPELALDRADVAAYLAQSPGDEDDEERWDAKERWDVPARPGDRFARGDESAVLDFLELLGVGAGVVETRVRWRAPLSRRFMVVPPPVD
;
A
#
# COMPACT_ATOMS: atom_id res chain seq x y z
N MET A 1 6.98 18.97 -2.93
CA MET A 1 7.14 17.53 -3.22
C MET A 1 6.50 16.81 -2.07
N GLY A 2 5.34 16.23 -2.30
CA GLY A 2 4.61 15.44 -1.31
C GLY A 2 5.17 14.02 -1.19
N LEU A 3 4.62 13.25 -0.26
CA LEU A 3 4.98 11.84 -0.10
C LEU A 3 4.60 11.03 -1.36
N PHE A 4 5.50 10.18 -1.83
CA PHE A 4 5.20 9.18 -2.84
C PHE A 4 5.48 7.80 -2.25
N MET A 5 4.50 6.91 -2.30
CA MET A 5 4.60 5.58 -1.70
C MET A 5 3.82 4.56 -2.52
N ARG A 6 4.39 3.38 -2.71
CA ARG A 6 3.70 2.20 -3.26
C ARG A 6 4.20 0.96 -2.53
N LEU A 7 3.42 0.54 -1.55
CA LEU A 7 3.77 -0.53 -0.65
C LEU A 7 2.81 -1.69 -0.81
N ASN A 8 3.34 -2.87 -1.14
CA ASN A 8 2.63 -4.11 -0.93
C ASN A 8 2.93 -4.62 0.48
N VAL A 9 1.88 -4.96 1.23
CA VAL A 9 1.98 -5.64 2.52
C VAL A 9 1.35 -7.01 2.41
N PHE A 10 2.08 -8.05 2.83
CA PHE A 10 1.61 -9.43 2.82
C PHE A 10 1.62 -9.99 4.23
N ARG A 11 0.49 -10.54 4.67
CA ARG A 11 0.33 -11.01 6.04
C ARG A 11 0.69 -12.50 6.14
N GLY A 12 1.52 -12.84 7.12
CA GLY A 12 1.77 -14.24 7.53
C GLY A 12 2.72 -15.02 6.62
N VAL A 13 3.33 -14.39 5.63
CA VAL A 13 4.26 -15.02 4.68
C VAL A 13 5.68 -14.49 4.85
N SER A 14 6.68 -15.30 4.54
CA SER A 14 8.09 -14.88 4.60
C SER A 14 8.49 -14.08 3.37
N HIS A 15 9.53 -13.27 3.51
CA HIS A 15 10.12 -12.54 2.40
C HIS A 15 10.77 -13.47 1.35
N ASP A 16 11.26 -14.64 1.73
CA ASP A 16 11.78 -15.62 0.77
C ASP A 16 10.66 -16.20 -0.10
N ASP A 17 9.51 -16.51 0.49
CA ASP A 17 8.35 -17.02 -0.25
C ASP A 17 7.79 -15.96 -1.20
N VAL A 18 7.68 -14.70 -0.74
CA VAL A 18 7.26 -13.57 -1.58
C VAL A 18 8.23 -13.39 -2.75
N TYR A 19 9.53 -13.44 -2.51
CA TYR A 19 10.53 -13.33 -3.59
C TYR A 19 10.42 -14.47 -4.60
N ALA A 20 10.21 -15.70 -4.13
CA ALA A 20 10.07 -16.88 -4.99
C ALA A 20 8.82 -16.76 -5.87
N ALA A 21 7.67 -16.38 -5.30
CA ALA A 21 6.42 -16.17 -6.03
C ALA A 21 6.53 -15.03 -7.05
N LEU A 22 7.21 -13.92 -6.71
CA LEU A 22 7.47 -12.85 -7.68
C LEU A 22 8.36 -13.33 -8.83
N THR A 23 9.41 -14.10 -8.51
CA THR A 23 10.31 -14.64 -9.53
C THR A 23 9.58 -15.59 -10.47
N ASP A 24 8.73 -16.48 -9.94
CA ASP A 24 7.85 -17.35 -10.74
C ASP A 24 6.94 -16.52 -11.65
N PHE A 25 6.21 -15.53 -11.12
CA PHE A 25 5.38 -14.63 -11.91
C PHE A 25 6.15 -13.99 -13.07
N TRP A 26 7.28 -13.35 -12.79
CA TRP A 26 8.05 -12.63 -13.81
C TRP A 26 8.64 -13.56 -14.86
N SER A 27 9.06 -14.77 -14.47
CA SER A 27 9.54 -15.77 -15.43
C SER A 27 8.46 -16.19 -16.43
N ARG A 28 7.20 -16.26 -16.01
CA ARG A 28 6.04 -16.54 -16.89
C ARG A 28 5.69 -15.37 -17.82
N GLN A 29 6.25 -14.20 -17.58
CA GLN A 29 6.14 -13.00 -18.41
C GLN A 29 7.39 -12.78 -19.29
N ASP A 30 8.26 -13.80 -19.41
CA ASP A 30 9.55 -13.72 -20.11
C ASP A 30 10.45 -12.58 -19.59
N ARG A 31 10.32 -12.24 -18.30
CA ARG A 31 11.10 -11.20 -17.62
C ARG A 31 12.02 -11.81 -16.57
N GLN A 32 13.20 -11.22 -16.41
CA GLN A 32 14.18 -11.66 -15.41
C GLN A 32 14.15 -10.77 -14.19
N VAL A 33 14.33 -11.38 -13.01
CA VAL A 33 14.52 -10.67 -11.75
C VAL A 33 16.01 -10.61 -11.44
N GLU A 34 16.55 -9.40 -11.37
CA GLU A 34 17.97 -9.16 -11.10
C GLU A 34 18.16 -8.42 -9.79
N ARG A 35 19.12 -8.88 -8.98
CA ARG A 35 19.51 -8.16 -7.76
C ARG A 35 20.24 -6.89 -8.13
N VAL A 36 19.94 -5.81 -7.41
CA VAL A 36 20.65 -4.53 -7.57
C VAL A 36 21.24 -4.10 -6.23
N ALA A 37 22.31 -3.30 -6.30
CA ALA A 37 22.92 -2.74 -5.10
C ALA A 37 21.92 -1.85 -4.35
N PRO A 38 21.91 -1.83 -3.00
CA PRO A 38 20.96 -1.03 -2.21
C PRO A 38 20.96 0.47 -2.52
N ASP A 39 22.09 1.00 -3.01
CA ASP A 39 22.30 2.41 -3.36
C ASP A 39 22.08 2.72 -4.86
N ALA A 40 21.73 1.70 -5.66
CA ALA A 40 21.51 1.88 -7.09
C ALA A 40 20.28 2.77 -7.36
N ARG A 41 20.48 3.84 -8.14
CA ARG A 41 19.41 4.70 -8.67
C ARG A 41 18.70 4.02 -9.83
N ALA A 42 17.95 2.97 -9.54
CA ALA A 42 17.17 2.22 -10.52
C ALA A 42 15.73 2.03 -10.01
N ASP A 43 14.80 1.88 -10.97
CA ASP A 43 13.43 1.44 -10.75
C ASP A 43 13.45 0.01 -10.19
N ALA A 44 13.37 -0.09 -8.86
CA ALA A 44 13.59 -1.32 -8.14
C ALA A 44 12.50 -1.57 -7.10
N PHE A 45 12.50 -2.79 -6.62
CA PHE A 45 11.71 -3.25 -5.50
C PHE A 45 12.63 -3.45 -4.31
N ASP A 46 12.23 -2.90 -3.17
CA ASP A 46 12.83 -3.15 -1.88
C ASP A 46 11.93 -4.15 -1.15
N LEU A 47 12.44 -5.37 -0.95
CA LEU A 47 11.75 -6.42 -0.21
C LEU A 47 12.35 -6.53 1.19
N TYR A 48 11.49 -6.39 2.20
CA TYR A 48 11.87 -6.38 3.59
C TYR A 48 11.60 -7.73 4.25
N GLU A 49 12.37 -8.04 5.28
CA GLU A 49 12.15 -9.22 6.10
C GLU A 49 10.79 -9.19 6.79
N GLN A 50 10.27 -10.36 7.14
CA GLN A 50 9.01 -10.43 7.88
C GLN A 50 9.21 -9.87 9.28
N ARG A 51 8.37 -8.92 9.67
CA ARG A 51 8.37 -8.33 11.00
C ARG A 51 6.94 -8.15 11.49
N ASP A 52 6.69 -8.56 12.74
CA ASP A 52 5.37 -8.46 13.39
C ASP A 52 4.23 -9.05 12.53
N GLY A 53 4.57 -10.10 11.76
CA GLY A 53 3.63 -10.79 10.89
C GLY A 53 3.51 -10.25 9.46
N TRP A 54 4.20 -9.15 9.13
CA TRP A 54 4.14 -8.48 7.84
C TRP A 54 5.42 -8.64 7.04
N THR A 55 5.28 -8.99 5.75
CA THR A 55 6.34 -8.87 4.75
C THR A 55 6.01 -7.70 3.82
N LEU A 56 6.97 -6.82 3.60
CA LEU A 56 6.78 -5.57 2.88
C LEU A 56 7.54 -5.60 1.56
N LEU A 57 6.90 -5.15 0.48
CA LEU A 57 7.52 -4.93 -0.81
C LEU A 57 7.24 -3.48 -1.22
N ASP A 58 8.23 -2.63 -1.03
CA ASP A 58 8.20 -1.22 -1.41
C ASP A 58 8.70 -1.06 -2.85
N TRP A 59 8.07 -0.15 -3.58
CA TRP A 59 8.35 0.08 -4.96
C TRP A 59 8.79 1.52 -5.22
N THR A 60 10.04 1.67 -5.68
CA THR A 60 10.68 2.99 -5.73
C THR A 60 10.28 3.87 -6.93
N SER A 61 9.78 3.32 -8.05
CA SER A 61 9.44 4.09 -9.27
C SER A 61 8.97 3.27 -10.50
N GLY A 62 8.10 3.84 -11.34
CA GLY A 62 7.75 3.32 -12.68
C GLY A 62 6.24 3.36 -13.00
N TRP A 63 5.85 3.03 -14.24
CA TRP A 63 4.51 3.29 -14.79
C TRP A 63 3.63 2.04 -15.04
N GLU A 64 4.20 0.83 -15.02
CA GLU A 64 3.47 -0.42 -15.37
C GLU A 64 2.53 -0.91 -14.24
N TRP A 65 1.43 -0.20 -14.00
CA TRP A 65 0.45 -0.51 -12.94
C TRP A 65 -0.17 -1.90 -13.09
N THR A 66 -0.69 -2.22 -14.27
CA THR A 66 -1.49 -3.44 -14.50
C THR A 66 -0.70 -4.72 -14.25
N LEU A 67 0.51 -4.83 -14.80
CA LEU A 67 1.32 -6.05 -14.71
C LEU A 67 1.83 -6.28 -13.28
N ARG A 68 2.14 -5.21 -12.55
CA ARG A 68 2.58 -5.29 -11.15
C ARG A 68 1.42 -5.61 -10.20
N ARG A 69 0.23 -5.07 -10.48
CA ARG A 69 -1.00 -5.47 -9.82
C ARG A 69 -1.31 -6.97 -10.03
N GLN A 70 -0.97 -7.54 -11.18
CA GLN A 70 -1.07 -8.99 -11.38
C GLN A 70 -0.02 -9.75 -10.56
N ALA A 71 1.21 -9.21 -10.42
CA ALA A 71 2.26 -9.84 -9.62
C ALA A 71 1.89 -9.97 -8.14
N GLN A 72 1.33 -8.91 -7.51
CA GLN A 72 0.92 -8.98 -6.10
C GLN A 72 -0.24 -9.97 -5.87
N PHE A 73 -1.18 -10.06 -6.82
CA PHE A 73 -2.25 -11.05 -6.76
C PHE A 73 -1.72 -12.46 -6.91
N HIS A 74 -0.75 -12.67 -7.81
CA HIS A 74 -0.09 -13.96 -7.93
C HIS A 74 0.59 -14.39 -6.62
N VAL A 75 1.29 -13.48 -5.94
CA VAL A 75 1.87 -13.75 -4.60
C VAL A 75 0.78 -14.17 -3.62
N SER A 76 -0.32 -13.40 -3.54
CA SER A 76 -1.45 -13.68 -2.67
C SER A 76 -2.13 -15.02 -2.99
N GLU A 77 -2.25 -15.38 -4.27
CA GLU A 77 -2.83 -16.64 -4.74
C GLU A 77 -1.98 -17.83 -4.34
N VAL A 78 -0.69 -17.82 -4.73
CA VAL A 78 0.22 -18.96 -4.52
C VAL A 78 0.50 -19.21 -3.04
N LEU A 79 0.61 -18.13 -2.26
CA LEU A 79 0.87 -18.24 -0.82
C LEU A 79 -0.40 -18.31 0.03
N GLY A 80 -1.58 -18.16 -0.59
CA GLY A 80 -2.87 -18.19 0.10
C GLY A 80 -3.01 -17.13 1.20
N CYS A 81 -2.40 -15.96 1.01
CA CYS A 81 -2.33 -14.91 2.03
C CYS A 81 -3.20 -13.68 1.68
N ALA A 82 -3.62 -12.96 2.72
CA ALA A 82 -4.19 -11.63 2.58
C ALA A 82 -3.07 -10.56 2.51
N GLY A 83 -3.39 -9.44 1.89
CA GLY A 83 -2.48 -8.31 1.79
C GLY A 83 -3.17 -7.08 1.23
N ALA A 84 -2.42 -5.98 1.15
CA ALA A 84 -2.90 -4.76 0.53
C ALA A 84 -1.78 -4.10 -0.28
N LEU A 85 -2.18 -3.50 -1.40
CA LEU A 85 -1.37 -2.48 -2.06
C LEU A 85 -1.81 -1.14 -1.49
N VAL A 86 -0.92 -0.46 -0.79
CA VAL A 86 -1.14 0.87 -0.22
C VAL A 86 -0.33 1.87 -1.03
N PHE A 87 -0.93 3.00 -1.39
CA PHE A 87 -0.26 4.00 -2.21
C PHE A 87 -0.58 5.43 -1.78
N VAL A 88 0.35 6.33 -2.08
CA VAL A 88 0.22 7.78 -2.00
C VAL A 88 0.65 8.36 -3.34
N TYR A 89 -0.14 9.29 -3.87
CA TYR A 89 0.15 9.94 -5.15
C TYR A 89 0.43 11.42 -4.94
N ASP A 90 1.67 11.83 -5.24
CA ASP A 90 2.19 13.21 -5.18
C ASP A 90 1.94 13.98 -3.87
N GLY A 91 1.63 13.25 -2.80
CA GLY A 91 1.22 13.76 -1.50
C GLY A 91 -0.11 14.50 -1.45
N ASP A 92 -0.98 14.29 -2.44
CA ASP A 92 -2.33 14.87 -2.42
C ASP A 92 -3.33 13.94 -1.72
N TYR A 93 -3.16 12.63 -1.89
CA TYR A 93 -4.06 11.63 -1.32
C TYR A 93 -3.43 10.25 -1.24
N TRP A 94 -4.07 9.39 -0.45
CA TRP A 94 -3.71 7.97 -0.32
C TRP A 94 -4.88 7.03 -0.64
N GLY A 95 -4.56 5.75 -0.82
CA GLY A 95 -5.55 4.70 -1.02
C GLY A 95 -4.98 3.31 -0.82
N TYR A 96 -5.86 2.31 -0.90
CA TYR A 96 -5.44 0.91 -0.96
C TYR A 96 -6.28 0.07 -1.92
N GLU A 97 -5.70 -1.05 -2.32
CA GLU A 97 -6.42 -2.21 -2.85
C GLU A 97 -6.14 -3.42 -1.94
N LEU A 98 -7.17 -3.90 -1.25
CA LEU A 98 -7.11 -5.05 -0.37
C LEU A 98 -7.34 -6.31 -1.19
N PHE A 99 -6.55 -7.34 -0.96
CA PHE A 99 -6.63 -8.58 -1.71
C PHE A 99 -6.45 -9.81 -0.81
N GLU A 100 -7.06 -10.90 -1.23
CA GLU A 100 -6.95 -12.20 -0.58
C GLU A 100 -7.00 -13.30 -1.65
N ARG A 101 -6.09 -14.27 -1.56
CA ARG A 101 -6.00 -15.42 -2.48
C ARG A 101 -6.06 -15.03 -3.96
N GLY A 102 -5.35 -13.96 -4.32
CA GLY A 102 -5.25 -13.47 -5.70
C GLY A 102 -6.45 -12.67 -6.21
N VAL A 103 -7.39 -12.31 -5.34
CA VAL A 103 -8.57 -11.54 -5.71
C VAL A 103 -8.63 -10.26 -4.90
N ALA A 104 -8.89 -9.13 -5.57
CA ALA A 104 -9.20 -7.88 -4.88
C ALA A 104 -10.56 -8.00 -4.19
N VAL A 105 -10.57 -7.72 -2.88
CA VAL A 105 -11.76 -7.83 -2.03
C VAL A 105 -12.27 -6.47 -1.57
N ASP A 106 -11.46 -5.41 -1.59
CA ASP A 106 -11.90 -4.07 -1.22
C ASP A 106 -11.00 -2.98 -1.82
N TRP A 107 -11.54 -1.78 -1.97
CA TRP A 107 -10.84 -0.63 -2.52
C TRP A 107 -11.14 0.61 -1.69
N PHE A 108 -10.10 1.39 -1.42
CA PHE A 108 -10.23 2.69 -0.79
C PHE A 108 -9.42 3.72 -1.57
N GLY A 109 -10.02 4.87 -1.85
CA GLY A 109 -9.34 6.07 -2.31
C GLY A 109 -9.83 7.26 -1.50
N GLN A 110 -8.90 8.00 -0.89
CA GLN A 110 -9.22 9.16 -0.06
C GLN A 110 -9.91 10.25 -0.88
N SER A 111 -9.47 10.53 -2.11
CA SER A 111 -10.16 11.46 -3.01
C SER A 111 -11.31 10.76 -3.77
N PRO A 112 -12.55 11.24 -3.67
CA PRO A 112 -13.70 10.67 -4.39
C PRO A 112 -13.63 10.92 -5.91
N GLU A 113 -12.85 11.91 -6.35
CA GLU A 113 -12.68 12.28 -7.76
C GLU A 113 -11.60 11.43 -8.46
N GLY A 114 -10.80 10.68 -7.69
CA GLY A 114 -9.74 9.85 -8.21
C GLY A 114 -10.24 8.57 -8.87
N ASP A 115 -10.02 8.41 -10.18
CA ASP A 115 -10.33 7.19 -10.94
C ASP A 115 -9.25 6.09 -10.79
N TRP A 116 -8.85 5.79 -9.55
CA TRP A 116 -7.84 4.77 -9.24
C TRP A 116 -8.34 3.35 -9.54
N PHE A 117 -9.65 3.16 -9.41
CA PHE A 117 -10.32 1.88 -9.55
C PHE A 117 -11.57 2.01 -10.44
N PRO A 118 -11.40 2.09 -11.77
CA PRO A 118 -12.50 2.33 -12.69
C PRO A 118 -13.65 1.35 -12.51
N GLY A 119 -14.85 1.88 -12.28
CA GLY A 119 -16.07 1.11 -12.08
C GLY A 119 -16.15 0.34 -10.76
N LYS A 120 -15.35 0.71 -9.75
CA LYS A 120 -15.38 0.13 -8.40
C LYS A 120 -15.89 1.15 -7.38
N ASP A 121 -16.50 0.66 -6.31
CA ASP A 121 -16.79 1.45 -5.12
C ASP A 121 -15.50 1.57 -4.29
N SER A 122 -14.91 2.76 -4.26
CA SER A 122 -13.63 3.07 -3.61
C SER A 122 -13.79 3.76 -2.24
N ARG A 123 -14.97 3.64 -1.62
CA ARG A 123 -15.23 4.21 -0.27
C ARG A 123 -14.51 3.46 0.86
N GLY A 124 -13.98 2.27 0.59
CA GLY A 124 -13.41 1.39 1.60
C GLY A 124 -14.49 0.78 2.51
N ARG A 125 -14.27 -0.48 2.91
CA ARG A 125 -15.18 -1.19 3.80
C ARG A 125 -14.43 -1.64 5.05
N PRO A 126 -14.70 -1.03 6.21
CA PRO A 126 -14.00 -1.37 7.45
C PRO A 126 -14.12 -2.86 7.80
N GLU A 127 -15.30 -3.46 7.56
CA GLU A 127 -15.53 -4.89 7.74
C GLU A 127 -14.67 -5.78 6.83
N ALA A 128 -14.33 -5.33 5.62
CA ALA A 128 -13.46 -6.09 4.73
C ALA A 128 -12.02 -6.13 5.25
N VAL A 129 -11.51 -4.99 5.76
CA VAL A 129 -10.19 -4.92 6.40
C VAL A 129 -10.12 -5.79 7.65
N VAL A 130 -11.13 -5.70 8.53
CA VAL A 130 -11.21 -6.53 9.73
C VAL A 130 -11.28 -8.02 9.38
N ALA A 131 -12.05 -8.39 8.35
CA ALA A 131 -12.19 -9.77 7.90
C ALA A 131 -10.92 -10.32 7.24
N ALA A 132 -10.13 -9.48 6.56
CA ALA A 132 -8.89 -9.90 5.91
C ALA A 132 -7.74 -10.17 6.90
N PHE A 133 -7.79 -9.57 8.11
CA PHE A 133 -6.75 -9.70 9.13
C PHE A 133 -7.32 -10.02 10.53
N PRO A 134 -8.05 -11.14 10.69
CA PRO A 134 -8.78 -11.45 11.92
C PRO A 134 -7.86 -11.59 13.15
N GLU A 135 -6.60 -12.01 12.96
CA GLU A 135 -5.62 -12.19 14.02
C GLU A 135 -5.09 -10.87 14.61
N LEU A 136 -5.33 -9.75 13.95
CA LEU A 136 -4.98 -8.42 14.46
C LEU A 136 -6.01 -7.88 15.46
N ALA A 137 -7.18 -8.51 15.55
CA ALA A 137 -8.29 -8.09 16.43
C ALA A 137 -8.61 -6.58 16.30
N LEU A 138 -8.60 -6.07 15.06
CA LEU A 138 -8.84 -4.66 14.75
C LEU A 138 -10.23 -4.23 15.21
N ASP A 139 -10.33 -3.06 15.82
CA ASP A 139 -11.62 -2.42 16.06
C ASP A 139 -12.14 -1.82 14.74
N ARG A 140 -13.37 -2.19 14.37
CA ARG A 140 -14.01 -1.71 13.13
C ARG A 140 -14.15 -0.18 13.10
N ALA A 141 -14.42 0.45 14.25
CA ALA A 141 -14.55 1.90 14.34
C ALA A 141 -13.19 2.60 14.13
N ASP A 142 -12.11 2.01 14.62
CA ASP A 142 -10.74 2.51 14.39
C ASP A 142 -10.38 2.45 12.90
N VAL A 143 -10.69 1.35 12.22
CA VAL A 143 -10.49 1.25 10.76
C VAL A 143 -11.35 2.27 10.03
N ALA A 144 -12.64 2.37 10.39
CA ALA A 144 -13.58 3.30 9.76
C ALA A 144 -13.15 4.77 9.85
N ALA A 145 -12.39 5.14 10.89
CA ALA A 145 -11.88 6.49 11.04
C ALA A 145 -10.89 6.89 9.93
N TYR A 146 -10.14 5.93 9.36
CA TYR A 146 -9.23 6.17 8.24
C TYR A 146 -9.91 6.11 6.88
N LEU A 147 -11.02 5.37 6.74
CA LEU A 147 -11.70 5.17 5.45
C LEU A 147 -12.71 6.29 5.12
N ALA A 148 -12.48 7.49 5.64
CA ALA A 148 -13.25 8.67 5.26
C ALA A 148 -12.69 9.24 3.95
N GLN A 149 -13.57 9.52 2.98
CA GLN A 149 -13.19 10.24 1.76
C GLN A 149 -13.19 11.75 1.98
N SER A 150 -12.26 12.45 1.34
CA SER A 150 -12.16 13.90 1.40
C SER A 150 -13.46 14.53 0.90
N PRO A 151 -13.91 15.64 1.50
CA PRO A 151 -14.91 16.47 0.86
C PRO A 151 -14.35 16.86 -0.51
N GLY A 152 -15.08 16.58 -1.59
CA GLY A 152 -14.63 16.90 -2.95
C GLY A 152 -14.40 18.40 -3.15
N ASP A 153 -13.96 18.80 -4.34
CA ASP A 153 -13.65 20.21 -4.64
C ASP A 153 -14.88 21.11 -4.86
N GLU A 154 -16.08 20.69 -4.47
CA GLU A 154 -17.29 21.50 -4.63
C GLU A 154 -17.23 22.79 -3.78
N ASP A 155 -17.42 23.92 -4.45
CA ASP A 155 -17.36 25.29 -3.91
C ASP A 155 -18.61 25.63 -3.09
N ASP A 156 -18.64 25.32 -1.80
CA ASP A 156 -19.64 25.88 -0.88
C ASP A 156 -19.09 26.08 0.55
N GLU A 157 -19.74 26.92 1.36
CA GLU A 157 -19.37 27.24 2.76
C GLU A 157 -19.18 25.98 3.64
N GLU A 158 -19.85 24.87 3.30
CA GLU A 158 -19.67 23.55 3.92
C GLU A 158 -18.21 23.03 3.82
N ARG A 159 -17.42 23.50 2.85
CA ARG A 159 -16.00 23.14 2.66
C ARG A 159 -15.12 23.59 3.82
N TRP A 160 -15.35 24.77 4.39
CA TRP A 160 -14.52 25.26 5.49
C TRP A 160 -14.73 24.43 6.76
N ASP A 161 -15.99 24.16 7.10
CA ASP A 161 -16.35 23.28 8.21
C ASP A 161 -15.88 21.83 7.97
N ALA A 162 -15.95 21.36 6.72
CA ALA A 162 -15.46 20.03 6.35
C ALA A 162 -13.92 19.94 6.45
N LYS A 163 -13.21 21.00 6.07
CA LYS A 163 -11.75 21.07 6.16
C LYS A 163 -11.26 21.09 7.60
N GLU A 164 -11.92 21.82 8.51
CA GLU A 164 -11.59 21.77 9.94
C GLU A 164 -11.80 20.38 10.54
N ARG A 165 -12.83 19.65 10.10
CA ARG A 165 -13.06 18.23 10.49
C ARG A 165 -12.06 17.25 9.86
N TRP A 166 -11.31 17.70 8.86
CA TRP A 166 -10.26 16.94 8.18
C TRP A 166 -8.85 17.27 8.68
N ASP A 167 -8.68 18.42 9.33
CA ASP A 167 -7.44 18.84 9.98
C ASP A 167 -7.30 18.32 11.42
N VAL A 168 -7.97 17.20 11.72
CA VAL A 168 -7.84 16.47 12.98
C VAL A 168 -7.39 15.05 12.70
N PRO A 169 -6.65 14.41 13.63
CA PRO A 169 -6.23 13.04 13.45
C PRO A 169 -7.42 12.08 13.36
N ALA A 170 -7.26 10.98 12.62
CA ALA A 170 -8.32 9.98 12.49
C ALA A 170 -8.67 9.35 13.86
N ARG A 171 -7.64 9.11 14.69
CA ARG A 171 -7.78 8.58 16.05
C ARG A 171 -6.97 9.37 17.08
N PRO A 172 -7.35 9.36 18.37
CA PRO A 172 -6.53 9.93 19.42
C PRO A 172 -5.14 9.29 19.47
N GLY A 173 -4.08 10.11 19.38
CA GLY A 173 -2.69 9.66 19.42
C GLY A 173 -2.03 9.47 18.05
N ASP A 174 -2.80 9.55 16.97
CA ASP A 174 -2.27 9.63 15.60
C ASP A 174 -1.40 10.88 15.43
N ARG A 175 -0.40 10.77 14.56
CA ARG A 175 0.60 11.82 14.31
C ARG A 175 0.12 12.80 13.25
N PHE A 176 -0.68 12.32 12.30
CA PHE A 176 -1.09 13.08 11.13
C PHE A 176 -2.59 13.37 11.16
N ALA A 177 -2.98 14.52 10.61
CA ALA A 177 -4.39 14.82 10.36
C ALA A 177 -4.94 13.82 9.34
N ARG A 178 -6.24 13.50 9.41
CA ARG A 178 -6.83 12.51 8.50
C ARG A 178 -6.77 12.94 7.02
N GLY A 179 -6.69 14.24 6.77
CA GLY A 179 -6.55 14.82 5.45
C GLY A 179 -5.12 14.90 4.94
N ASP A 180 -4.13 14.65 5.80
CA ASP A 180 -2.73 14.57 5.41
C ASP A 180 -2.48 13.25 4.67
N GLU A 181 -1.68 13.28 3.62
CA GLU A 181 -1.28 12.09 2.88
C GLU A 181 -0.54 11.06 3.75
N SER A 182 0.11 11.54 4.80
CA SER A 182 0.86 10.75 5.78
C SER A 182 -0.06 10.04 6.78
N ALA A 183 -1.37 10.32 6.79
CA ALA A 183 -2.35 9.55 7.58
C ALA A 183 -2.30 8.05 7.25
N VAL A 184 -1.87 7.69 6.04
CA VAL A 184 -1.60 6.31 5.63
C VAL A 184 -0.57 5.62 6.55
N LEU A 185 0.38 6.35 7.11
CA LEU A 185 1.42 5.79 7.99
C LEU A 185 0.85 5.44 9.36
N ASP A 186 -0.15 6.20 9.84
CA ASP A 186 -0.86 5.88 11.08
C ASP A 186 -1.85 4.72 10.85
N PHE A 187 -2.47 4.65 9.67
CA PHE A 187 -3.24 3.47 9.25
C PHE A 187 -2.37 2.20 9.20
N LEU A 188 -1.17 2.29 8.62
CA LEU A 188 -0.21 1.19 8.60
C LEU A 188 0.23 0.79 10.01
N GLU A 189 0.46 1.74 10.92
CA GLU A 189 0.78 1.45 12.33
C GLU A 189 -0.42 0.79 13.05
N LEU A 190 -1.67 1.17 12.76
CA LEU A 190 -2.87 0.46 13.25
C LEU A 190 -2.86 -1.01 12.81
N LEU A 191 -2.42 -1.31 11.58
CA LEU A 191 -2.26 -2.68 11.10
C LEU A 191 -1.04 -3.40 11.71
N GLY A 192 -0.19 -2.71 12.48
CA GLY A 192 1.05 -3.23 13.03
C GLY A 192 2.24 -3.16 12.07
N VAL A 193 2.11 -2.46 10.94
CA VAL A 193 3.20 -2.21 10.00
C VAL A 193 4.00 -1.01 10.48
N GLY A 194 5.12 -1.29 11.15
CA GLY A 194 5.96 -0.25 11.73
C GLY A 194 6.63 0.67 10.70
N ALA A 195 6.31 1.96 10.76
CA ALA A 195 6.85 2.97 9.84
C ALA A 195 7.29 4.27 10.55
N GLY A 196 8.34 4.90 10.02
CA GLY A 196 8.77 6.24 10.38
C GLY A 196 9.02 7.09 9.14
N VAL A 197 9.07 8.41 9.32
CA VAL A 197 9.46 9.35 8.25
C VAL A 197 10.83 9.91 8.59
N VAL A 198 11.76 9.87 7.63
CA VAL A 198 13.06 10.55 7.72
C VAL A 198 13.16 11.47 6.51
N GLU A 199 13.19 12.78 6.76
CA GLU A 199 13.08 13.81 5.72
C GLU A 199 11.76 13.67 4.94
N THR A 200 11.81 13.14 3.72
CA THR A 200 10.66 12.90 2.84
C THR A 200 10.49 11.43 2.46
N ARG A 201 11.25 10.53 3.10
CA ARG A 201 11.22 9.09 2.80
C ARG A 201 10.64 8.31 3.96
N VAL A 202 9.83 7.31 3.62
CA VAL A 202 9.36 6.34 4.60
C VAL A 202 10.50 5.38 4.92
N ARG A 203 10.68 5.12 6.20
CA ARG A 203 11.60 4.12 6.72
C ARG A 203 10.79 3.06 7.45
N TRP A 204 10.85 1.85 6.91
CA TRP A 204 10.22 0.68 7.51
C TRP A 204 11.04 0.17 8.70
N ARG A 205 10.36 -0.31 9.75
CA ARG A 205 11.03 -0.97 10.89
C ARG A 205 11.61 -2.33 10.50
N ALA A 206 11.01 -2.99 9.51
CA ALA A 206 11.52 -4.24 8.97
C ALA A 206 12.90 -4.04 8.29
N PRO A 207 13.88 -4.92 8.51
CA PRO A 207 15.15 -4.89 7.78
C PRO A 207 14.96 -5.12 6.28
N LEU A 208 15.74 -4.42 5.44
CA LEU A 208 15.78 -4.71 4.00
C LEU A 208 16.44 -6.07 3.78
N SER A 209 15.72 -7.02 3.19
CA SER A 209 16.27 -8.34 2.82
C SER A 209 17.02 -8.25 1.49
N ARG A 210 16.39 -7.66 0.48
CA ARG A 210 16.96 -7.55 -0.87
C ARG A 210 16.33 -6.43 -1.66
N ARG A 211 17.14 -5.88 -2.57
CA ARG A 211 16.70 -4.98 -3.63
C ARG A 211 16.86 -5.66 -4.98
N PHE A 212 15.84 -5.58 -5.83
CA PHE A 212 15.87 -6.19 -7.16
C PHE A 212 15.10 -5.38 -8.19
N MET A 213 15.40 -5.57 -9.46
CA MET A 213 14.67 -5.01 -10.58
C MET A 213 14.12 -6.12 -11.48
N VAL A 214 13.15 -5.75 -12.31
CA VAL A 214 12.60 -6.64 -13.34
C VAL A 214 13.08 -6.12 -14.69
N VAL A 215 13.87 -6.93 -15.39
CA VAL A 215 14.44 -6.57 -16.69
C VAL A 215 13.45 -6.95 -17.79
N PRO A 216 13.20 -6.06 -18.77
CA PRO A 216 12.38 -6.41 -19.93
C PRO A 216 12.99 -7.59 -20.71
N PRO A 217 12.19 -8.32 -21.49
CA PRO A 217 12.72 -9.36 -22.38
C PRO A 217 13.77 -8.76 -23.34
N PRO A 218 14.76 -9.56 -23.78
CA PRO A 218 15.67 -9.14 -24.84
C PRO A 218 14.88 -8.66 -26.05
N VAL A 219 15.27 -7.53 -26.62
CA VAL A 219 14.76 -7.10 -27.93
C VAL A 219 15.60 -7.82 -28.97
N ASP A 220 14.99 -8.74 -29.72
CA ASP A 220 15.59 -9.39 -30.88
C ASP A 220 15.84 -8.40 -32.05
#